data_AF-A0A835YBD5-F1
#
_entry.id   AF-A0A835YBD5-F1
#
_cell.length_a   1.000
_cell.length_b   1.000
_cell.length_c   1.000
_cell.angle_alpha   90.00
_cell.angle_beta   90.00
_cell.angle_gamma   90.00
#
_symmetry.space_group_name_H-M   'P 1'
#
loop_
_entity.id
_entity.type
_entity.pdbx_description
1 polymer ?
#
loop_
_entity_poly.entity_id
_entity_poly.type
_entity_poly.pdbx_seq_one_letter_code
_entity_poly.pdbx_strand_id
1 'polypeptide(L)'
;MGADVDVMEGHAQGRGRSTMVRMELSDAGLMLLGGVGSLASGAHALVAPTNYEDLYYGPKTLHPIRANAPQELVRWNGLTMAAMGALTLAARDHLTPTGTRRWFQTSGAAYGVGAAMTASNAYRGRERKGAGYVKAAVLGSLGALKLWRGFKKHNSTIKV
;
A
#
# COMPACT_ATOMS: atom_id res chain seq x y z
N MET A 1 19.29 -65.42 31.63
CA MET A 1 20.14 -65.29 30.44
C MET A 1 19.55 -64.18 29.60
N GLY A 2 20.12 -62.98 29.72
CA GLY A 2 19.70 -61.80 28.98
C GLY A 2 20.25 -61.85 27.55
N ALA A 3 19.44 -61.37 26.61
CA ALA A 3 19.90 -60.98 25.29
C ALA A 3 19.61 -59.49 25.16
N ASP A 4 20.66 -58.69 25.38
CA ASP A 4 20.76 -57.32 24.92
C ASP A 4 20.67 -57.32 23.39
N VAL A 5 19.75 -56.52 22.83
CA VAL A 5 19.77 -56.17 21.42
C VAL A 5 20.18 -54.71 21.36
N ASP A 6 21.47 -54.52 21.10
CA ASP A 6 22.10 -53.23 20.84
C ASP A 6 21.42 -52.54 19.65
N VAL A 7 20.96 -51.33 19.93
CA VAL A 7 20.50 -50.35 18.97
C VAL A 7 21.74 -49.71 18.36
N MET A 8 21.99 -49.93 17.07
CA MET A 8 23.02 -49.21 16.31
C MET A 8 22.40 -48.44 15.14
N GLU A 9 22.25 -47.15 15.40
CA GLU A 9 22.43 -46.00 14.51
C GLU A 9 22.48 -46.27 12.99
N GLY A 10 21.37 -46.00 12.32
CA GLY A 10 21.33 -45.67 10.90
C GLY A 10 21.08 -44.17 10.73
N HIS A 11 22.15 -43.42 10.47
CA HIS A 11 22.19 -41.97 10.26
C HIS A 11 20.99 -41.40 9.47
N ALA A 12 20.16 -40.64 10.17
CA ALA A 12 19.20 -39.71 9.57
C ALA A 12 19.98 -38.59 8.86
N GLN A 13 20.18 -38.75 7.55
CA GLN A 13 20.73 -37.71 6.69
C GLN A 13 19.69 -36.59 6.60
N GLY A 14 19.85 -35.60 7.48
CA GLY A 14 19.06 -34.39 7.54
C GLY A 14 19.11 -33.65 6.21
N ARG A 15 18.12 -33.91 5.34
CA ARG A 15 17.73 -32.95 4.32
C ARG A 15 17.23 -31.73 5.06
N GLY A 16 18.12 -30.75 5.22
CA GLY A 16 17.77 -29.39 5.57
C GLY A 16 16.67 -28.94 4.63
N ARG A 17 15.42 -29.02 5.12
CA ARG A 17 14.30 -28.29 4.55
C ARG A 17 14.68 -26.83 4.77
N SER A 18 15.27 -26.22 3.74
CA SER A 18 15.38 -24.78 3.64
C SER A 18 13.95 -24.27 3.81
N THR A 19 13.62 -23.78 5.01
CA THR A 19 12.36 -23.11 5.32
C THR A 19 12.37 -21.85 4.49
N MET A 20 11.87 -21.99 3.26
CA MET A 20 11.63 -20.87 2.38
C MET A 20 10.64 -19.98 3.12
N VAL A 21 11.13 -18.88 3.69
CA VAL A 21 10.30 -17.89 4.39
C VAL A 21 9.37 -17.31 3.34
N ARG A 22 8.15 -17.85 3.27
CA ARG A 22 7.12 -17.36 2.38
C ARG A 22 6.65 -16.03 2.96
N MET A 23 7.25 -14.93 2.50
CA MET A 23 6.76 -13.59 2.82
C MET A 23 5.41 -13.38 2.13
N GLU A 24 4.33 -13.84 2.76
CA GLU A 24 2.98 -13.48 2.33
C GLU A 24 2.63 -12.12 2.91
N LEU A 25 2.43 -11.14 2.04
CA LEU A 25 1.88 -9.85 2.43
C LEU A 25 0.44 -10.07 2.93
N SER A 26 0.23 -9.99 4.24
CA SER A 26 -1.08 -10.14 4.86
C SER A 26 -1.99 -8.95 4.56
N ASP A 27 -3.29 -9.13 4.75
CA ASP A 27 -4.29 -8.08 4.57
C ASP A 27 -4.01 -6.90 5.52
N ALA A 28 -3.70 -7.20 6.78
CA ALA A 28 -3.25 -6.21 7.76
C ALA A 28 -1.96 -5.51 7.33
N GLY A 29 -1.00 -6.23 6.75
CA GLY A 29 0.24 -5.66 6.20
C GLY A 29 -0.02 -4.69 5.05
N LEU A 30 -0.94 -5.02 4.14
CA LEU A 30 -1.32 -4.15 3.03
C LEU A 30 -2.10 -2.91 3.49
N MET A 31 -2.95 -3.05 4.51
CA MET A 31 -3.63 -1.92 5.16
C MET A 31 -2.63 -1.02 5.90
N LEU A 32 -1.66 -1.61 6.62
CA LEU A 32 -0.60 -0.86 7.29
C LEU A 32 0.24 -0.06 6.30
N LEU A 33 0.69 -0.70 5.22
CA LEU A 33 1.49 -0.05 4.18
C LEU A 33 0.74 1.13 3.55
N GLY A 34 -0.52 0.93 3.18
CA GLY A 34 -1.36 2.00 2.62
C GLY A 34 -1.68 3.10 3.63
N GLY A 35 -1.97 2.73 4.87
CA GLY A 35 -2.31 3.66 5.95
C GLY A 35 -1.14 4.56 6.34
N VAL A 36 0.03 3.96 6.59
CA VAL A 36 1.28 4.69 6.89
C VAL A 36 1.72 5.55 5.71
N GLY A 37 1.64 5.03 4.48
CA GLY A 37 1.97 5.80 3.29
C GLY A 37 1.09 7.04 3.13
N SER A 38 -0.23 6.90 3.27
CA SER A 38 -1.17 8.02 3.24
C SER A 38 -0.93 9.01 4.39
N LEU A 39 -0.65 8.52 5.60
CA LEU A 39 -0.37 9.34 6.77
C LEU A 39 0.90 10.17 6.57
N ALA A 40 2.00 9.54 6.16
CA ALA A 40 3.28 10.20 5.94
C ALA A 40 3.20 11.22 4.79
N SER A 41 2.55 10.86 3.68
CA SER A 41 2.31 11.78 2.57
C SER A 41 1.43 12.97 2.99
N GLY A 42 0.42 12.72 3.81
CA GLY A 42 -0.45 13.76 4.36
C GLY A 42 0.29 14.72 5.30
N ALA A 43 1.10 14.17 6.21
CA ALA A 43 1.95 14.95 7.11
C ALA A 43 2.97 15.81 6.35
N HIS A 44 3.58 15.28 5.28
CA HIS A 44 4.50 16.05 4.43
C HIS A 44 3.79 17.24 3.77
N ALA A 45 2.59 17.04 3.22
CA ALA A 45 1.79 18.09 2.61
C ALA A 45 1.29 19.14 3.63
N LEU A 46 1.07 18.75 4.89
CA LEU A 46 0.67 19.66 5.96
C LEU A 46 1.83 20.52 6.49
N VAL A 47 2.96 19.88 6.79
CA VAL A 47 4.10 20.51 7.47
C VAL A 47 4.96 21.30 6.48
N ALA A 48 5.14 20.78 5.26
CA ALA A 48 6.00 21.40 4.25
C ALA A 48 5.30 21.44 2.88
N PRO A 49 4.18 22.20 2.75
CA PRO A 49 3.37 22.24 1.53
C PRO A 49 4.17 22.69 0.30
N THR A 50 5.05 23.69 0.43
CA THR A 50 5.92 24.15 -0.67
C THR A 50 6.84 23.03 -1.17
N ASN A 51 7.51 22.33 -0.25
CA ASN A 51 8.41 21.24 -0.60
C ASN A 51 7.65 20.06 -1.22
N TYR A 52 6.48 19.72 -0.67
CA TYR A 52 5.60 18.71 -1.26
C TYR A 52 5.22 19.09 -2.70
N GLU A 53 4.82 20.34 -2.94
CA GLU A 53 4.48 20.84 -4.26
C GLU A 53 5.66 20.80 -5.24
N ASP A 54 6.84 21.23 -4.83
CA ASP A 54 8.03 21.25 -5.68
C ASP A 54 8.49 19.84 -6.05
N LEU A 55 8.37 18.88 -5.13
CA LEU A 55 8.72 17.48 -5.36
C LEU A 55 7.88 16.86 -6.49
N TYR A 56 6.55 17.03 -6.42
CA TYR A 56 5.61 16.34 -7.33
C TYR A 56 5.30 17.11 -8.61
N TYR A 57 5.35 18.44 -8.55
CA TYR A 57 4.87 19.30 -9.63
C TYR A 57 5.92 20.31 -10.11
N GLY A 58 7.09 20.36 -9.47
CA GLY A 58 8.16 21.31 -9.77
C GLY A 58 7.91 22.70 -9.18
N PRO A 59 8.94 23.59 -9.27
CA PRO A 59 8.87 24.95 -8.74
C PRO A 59 7.65 25.71 -9.25
N LYS A 60 6.90 26.36 -8.36
CA LYS A 60 5.72 27.16 -8.74
C LYS A 60 5.99 28.20 -9.81
N THR A 61 7.20 28.74 -9.86
CA THR A 61 7.66 29.72 -10.84
C THR A 61 7.63 29.21 -12.29
N LEU A 62 7.60 27.89 -12.48
CA LEU A 62 7.58 27.25 -13.81
C LEU A 62 6.16 26.92 -14.32
N HIS A 63 5.11 27.12 -13.51
CA HIS A 63 3.73 26.81 -13.89
C HIS A 63 2.75 27.97 -13.59
N PRO A 64 2.34 28.75 -14.60
CA PRO A 64 1.52 29.96 -14.40
C PRO A 64 0.15 29.70 -13.77
N ILE A 65 -0.43 28.50 -13.97
CA ILE A 65 -1.69 28.09 -13.33
C ILE A 65 -1.52 27.85 -11.82
N ARG A 66 -0.29 27.50 -11.37
CA ARG A 66 0.03 27.16 -9.97
C ARG A 66 0.64 28.31 -9.19
N ALA A 67 1.20 29.30 -9.88
CA ALA A 67 1.80 30.48 -9.27
C ALA A 67 0.84 31.19 -8.29
N ASN A 68 -0.45 31.20 -8.61
CA ASN A 68 -1.50 31.85 -7.80
C ASN A 68 -2.31 30.86 -6.95
N ALA A 69 -1.98 29.57 -6.95
CA ALA A 69 -2.74 28.58 -6.20
C ALA A 69 -2.45 28.70 -4.69
N PRO A 70 -3.48 28.87 -3.85
CA PRO A 70 -3.32 28.99 -2.40
C PRO A 70 -2.70 27.71 -1.82
N GLN A 71 -1.74 27.87 -0.91
CA GLN A 71 -1.06 26.73 -0.27
C GLN A 71 -2.01 25.92 0.63
N GLU A 72 -3.09 26.53 1.06
CA GLU A 72 -4.15 25.93 1.85
C GLU A 72 -4.73 24.70 1.13
N LEU A 73 -4.80 24.70 -0.21
CA LEU A 73 -5.29 23.55 -0.97
C LEU A 73 -4.39 22.32 -0.80
N VAL A 74 -3.08 22.53 -0.73
CA VAL A 74 -2.10 21.45 -0.48
C VAL A 74 -2.26 20.91 0.93
N ARG A 75 -2.45 21.81 1.90
CA ARG A 75 -2.67 21.43 3.30
C ARG A 75 -3.99 20.67 3.48
N TRP A 76 -5.07 21.08 2.81
CA TRP A 76 -6.36 20.37 2.83
C TRP A 76 -6.26 18.98 2.20
N ASN A 77 -5.55 18.86 1.08
CA ASN A 77 -5.23 17.55 0.52
C ASN A 77 -4.40 16.71 1.52
N GLY A 78 -3.40 17.32 2.17
CA GLY A 78 -2.58 16.69 3.20
C GLY A 78 -3.40 16.18 4.38
N LEU A 79 -4.31 17.00 4.91
CA LEU A 79 -5.24 16.61 5.98
C LEU A 79 -6.11 15.42 5.57
N THR A 80 -6.64 15.45 4.35
CA THR A 80 -7.50 14.38 3.83
C THR A 80 -6.73 13.07 3.71
N MET A 81 -5.49 13.11 3.19
CA MET A 81 -4.63 11.92 3.11
C MET A 81 -4.24 11.41 4.51
N ALA A 82 -3.90 12.31 5.44
CA ALA A 82 -3.57 11.95 6.81
C ALA A 82 -4.75 11.31 7.53
N ALA A 83 -5.95 11.89 7.44
CA ALA A 83 -7.17 11.36 8.01
C ALA A 83 -7.50 9.98 7.42
N MET A 84 -7.42 9.81 6.10
CA MET A 84 -7.62 8.51 5.45
C MET A 84 -6.57 7.48 5.90
N GLY A 85 -5.32 7.89 6.09
CA GLY A 85 -4.26 7.05 6.64
C GLY A 85 -4.59 6.59 8.07
N ALA A 86 -4.94 7.51 8.95
CA ALA A 86 -5.34 7.23 10.32
C ALA A 86 -6.57 6.31 10.40
N LEU A 87 -7.60 6.57 9.59
CA LEU A 87 -8.79 5.71 9.50
C LEU A 87 -8.44 4.31 9.00
N THR A 88 -7.53 4.17 8.04
CA THR A 88 -7.06 2.86 7.57
C THR A 88 -6.38 2.08 8.70
N LEU A 89 -5.54 2.76 9.49
CA LEU A 89 -4.84 2.14 10.61
C LEU A 89 -5.78 1.76 11.74
N ALA A 90 -6.75 2.61 12.07
CA ALA A 90 -7.79 2.32 13.04
C ALA A 90 -8.68 1.15 12.58
N ALA A 91 -9.00 1.06 11.28
CA ALA A 91 -9.82 -0.02 10.74
C ALA A 91 -9.08 -1.37 10.64
N ARG A 92 -7.75 -1.36 10.57
CA ARG A 92 -6.92 -2.55 10.25
C ARG A 92 -7.28 -3.80 11.04
N ASP A 93 -7.46 -3.65 12.35
CA ASP A 93 -7.61 -4.77 13.28
C ASP A 93 -9.07 -4.99 13.72
N HIS A 94 -10.01 -4.19 13.21
CA HIS A 94 -11.40 -4.15 13.67
C HIS A 94 -12.44 -4.45 12.59
N LEU A 95 -12.03 -4.62 11.33
CA LEU A 95 -12.94 -4.98 10.25
C LEU A 95 -13.29 -6.47 10.29
N THR A 96 -14.57 -6.78 10.06
CA THR A 96 -15.02 -8.15 9.77
C THR A 96 -14.41 -8.62 8.44
N PRO A 97 -14.33 -9.93 8.16
CA PRO A 97 -13.80 -10.42 6.88
C PRO A 97 -14.49 -9.81 5.65
N THR A 98 -15.82 -9.65 5.70
CA THR A 98 -16.60 -8.97 4.67
C THR A 98 -16.26 -7.47 4.60
N GLY A 99 -16.05 -6.82 5.75
CA GLY A 99 -15.61 -5.43 5.85
C GLY A 99 -14.24 -5.21 5.20
N THR A 100 -13.26 -6.05 5.52
CA THR A 100 -11.91 -6.03 4.93
C THR A 100 -11.96 -6.21 3.41
N ARG A 101 -12.79 -7.14 2.93
CA ARG A 101 -13.00 -7.35 1.49
C ARG A 101 -13.53 -6.10 0.80
N ARG A 102 -14.60 -5.50 1.34
CA ARG A 102 -15.19 -4.26 0.79
C ARG A 102 -14.21 -3.10 0.85
N TRP A 103 -13.47 -2.98 1.95
CA TRP A 103 -12.41 -1.98 2.11
C TRP A 103 -11.36 -2.09 1.01
N PHE A 104 -10.92 -3.30 0.67
CA PHE A 104 -9.97 -3.50 -0.42
C PHE A 104 -10.55 -3.23 -1.80
N GLN A 105 -11.83 -3.54 -2.04
CA GLN A 105 -12.49 -3.20 -3.30
C GLN A 105 -12.59 -1.68 -3.50
N THR A 106 -13.07 -0.96 -2.49
CA THR A 106 -13.27 0.50 -2.56
C THR A 106 -11.94 1.25 -2.57
N SER A 107 -11.03 0.93 -1.65
CA SER A 107 -9.72 1.57 -1.60
C SER A 107 -8.84 1.16 -2.78
N GLY A 108 -8.95 -0.07 -3.27
CA GLY A 108 -8.26 -0.51 -4.49
C GLY A 108 -8.68 0.27 -5.72
N ALA A 109 -10.00 0.49 -5.89
CA ALA A 109 -10.53 1.33 -6.96
C ALA A 109 -10.06 2.79 -6.84
N ALA A 110 -10.09 3.35 -5.63
CA ALA A 110 -9.61 4.72 -5.39
C ALA A 110 -8.11 4.88 -5.74
N TYR A 111 -7.27 3.91 -5.36
CA TYR A 111 -5.85 3.89 -5.73
C TYR A 111 -5.67 3.76 -7.25
N GLY A 112 -6.48 2.95 -7.93
CA GLY A 112 -6.47 2.82 -9.39
C GLY A 112 -6.84 4.12 -10.11
N VAL A 113 -7.89 4.81 -9.65
CA VAL A 113 -8.27 6.14 -10.18
C VAL A 113 -7.15 7.15 -9.94
N GLY A 114 -6.57 7.16 -8.73
CA GLY A 114 -5.42 8.01 -8.41
C GLY A 114 -4.23 7.77 -9.34
N ALA A 115 -3.90 6.50 -9.61
CA ALA A 115 -2.84 6.12 -10.53
C ALA A 115 -3.09 6.65 -11.95
N ALA A 116 -4.31 6.49 -12.46
CA ALA A 116 -4.68 6.98 -13.79
C ALA A 116 -4.63 8.52 -13.87
N MET A 117 -5.12 9.22 -12.84
CA MET A 117 -5.05 10.68 -12.77
C MET A 117 -3.60 11.17 -12.72
N THR A 118 -2.75 10.57 -11.89
CA THR A 118 -1.32 10.89 -11.80
C THR A 118 -0.60 10.62 -13.12
N ALA A 119 -0.83 9.47 -13.76
CA ALA A 119 -0.24 9.17 -15.06
C ALA A 119 -0.68 10.18 -16.15
N SER A 120 -1.97 10.56 -16.15
CA SER A 120 -2.51 11.59 -17.06
C SER A 120 -1.89 12.96 -16.81
N ASN A 121 -1.71 13.35 -15.55
CA ASN A 121 -1.05 14.60 -15.18
C ASN A 121 0.42 14.61 -15.60
N ALA A 122 1.13 13.50 -15.41
CA ALA A 122 2.52 13.35 -15.86
C ALA A 122 2.63 13.44 -17.40
N TYR A 123 1.73 12.76 -18.11
CA TYR A 123 1.66 12.80 -19.58
C TYR A 123 1.39 14.21 -20.11
N ARG A 124 0.46 14.95 -19.47
CA ARG A 124 0.11 16.33 -19.82
C ARG A 124 1.08 17.39 -19.31
N GLY A 125 2.19 16.99 -18.66
CA GLY A 125 3.17 17.91 -18.10
C GLY A 125 2.65 18.78 -16.94
N ARG A 126 1.57 18.35 -16.27
CA ARG A 126 1.03 19.01 -15.07
C ARG A 126 1.74 18.53 -13.81
N GLU A 127 2.24 17.30 -13.82
CA GLU A 127 3.11 16.72 -12.80
C GLU A 127 4.50 16.48 -13.38
N ARG A 128 5.52 16.53 -12.51
CA ARG A 128 6.89 16.23 -12.92
C ARG A 128 6.98 14.78 -13.38
N LYS A 129 7.32 14.55 -14.66
CA LYS A 129 7.26 13.21 -15.30
C LYS A 129 7.84 12.08 -14.45
N GLY A 130 9.05 12.26 -13.90
CA GLY A 130 9.70 11.25 -13.06
C GLY A 130 8.89 10.91 -11.81
N ALA A 131 8.53 11.91 -11.01
CA ALA A 131 7.75 11.73 -9.79
C ALA A 131 6.33 11.21 -10.10
N GLY A 132 5.69 11.74 -11.14
CA GLY A 132 4.34 11.38 -11.56
C GLY A 132 4.24 9.92 -12.01
N TYR A 133 5.11 9.45 -12.91
CA TYR A 133 5.06 8.04 -13.34
C TYR A 133 5.42 7.06 -12.22
N VAL A 134 6.39 7.40 -11.35
CA VAL A 134 6.71 6.58 -10.17
C VAL A 134 5.50 6.51 -9.23
N LYS A 135 4.88 7.64 -8.92
CA LYS A 135 3.68 7.70 -8.08
C LYS A 135 2.53 6.91 -8.71
N ALA A 136 2.32 7.02 -10.01
CA ALA A 136 1.30 6.27 -10.73
C ALA A 136 1.56 4.76 -10.67
N ALA A 137 2.81 4.32 -10.85
CA ALA A 137 3.18 2.91 -10.75
C ALA A 137 2.96 2.36 -9.34
N VAL A 138 3.33 3.11 -8.29
CA VAL A 138 3.11 2.71 -6.89
C VAL A 138 1.62 2.62 -6.58
N LEU A 139 0.84 3.65 -6.92
CA LEU A 139 -0.61 3.67 -6.71
C LEU A 139 -1.31 2.56 -7.50
N GLY A 140 -0.92 2.34 -8.75
CA GLY A 140 -1.47 1.30 -9.61
C GLY A 140 -1.17 -0.09 -9.07
N SER A 141 0.06 -0.34 -8.61
CA SER A 141 0.46 -1.61 -8.00
C SER A 141 -0.31 -1.89 -6.70
N LEU A 142 -0.42 -0.89 -5.82
CA LEU A 142 -1.21 -1.01 -4.60
C LEU A 142 -2.70 -1.19 -4.90
N GLY A 143 -3.24 -0.48 -5.89
CA GLY A 143 -4.61 -0.63 -6.36
C GLY A 143 -4.88 -2.05 -6.87
N ALA A 144 -4.02 -2.58 -7.72
CA ALA A 144 -4.11 -3.94 -8.24
C ALA A 144 -4.04 -4.99 -7.13
N LEU A 145 -3.10 -4.86 -6.19
CA LEU A 145 -2.97 -5.77 -5.04
C LEU A 145 -4.22 -5.75 -4.15
N LYS A 146 -4.75 -4.56 -3.87
CA LYS A 146 -5.99 -4.40 -3.09
C LYS A 146 -7.19 -4.99 -3.82
N LEU A 147 -7.39 -4.68 -5.09
CA LEU A 147 -8.49 -5.25 -5.88
C LEU A 147 -8.37 -6.77 -5.96
N TRP A 148 -7.17 -7.30 -6.19
CA TRP A 148 -6.93 -8.74 -6.19
C TRP A 148 -7.33 -9.36 -4.85
N ARG A 149 -6.90 -8.79 -3.72
CA ARG A 149 -7.30 -9.24 -2.38
C ARG A 149 -8.81 -9.15 -2.15
N GLY A 150 -9.44 -8.05 -2.56
CA GLY A 150 -10.89 -7.83 -2.42
C GLY A 150 -11.75 -8.73 -3.31
N PHE A 151 -11.22 -9.25 -4.42
CA PHE A 151 -11.95 -10.17 -5.32
C PHE A 151 -11.52 -11.62 -5.20
N LYS A 152 -10.39 -11.91 -4.53
CA LYS A 152 -9.97 -13.28 -4.26
C LYS A 152 -11.08 -13.98 -3.50
N LYS A 153 -11.70 -15.00 -4.12
CA LYS A 153 -12.63 -15.89 -3.42
C LYS A 153 -11.83 -16.55 -2.30
N HIS A 154 -12.22 -16.33 -1.05
CA HIS A 154 -11.84 -17.28 -0.01
C HIS A 154 -12.49 -18.60 -0.42
N ASN A 155 -11.69 -19.63 -0.68
CA ASN A 155 -12.14 -21.01 -0.57
C ASN A 155 -12.43 -21.26 0.91
N SER A 156 -13.50 -20.66 1.42
CA SER A 156 -14.15 -21.12 2.62
C SER A 156 -14.86 -22.40 2.22
N THR A 157 -14.12 -23.51 2.29
CA THR A 157 -14.66 -24.78 2.77
C THR A 157 -15.41 -24.46 4.06
N ILE A 158 -16.72 -24.20 3.92
CA ILE A 158 -17.68 -24.44 4.97
C ILE A 158 -17.58 -25.96 5.17
N LYS A 159 -16.91 -26.39 6.25
CA LYS A 159 -17.19 -27.73 6.76
C LYS A 159 -18.64 -27.67 7.25
N VAL A 160 -19.47 -28.45 6.58
CA VAL A 160 -20.84 -28.80 7.00
C VAL A 160 -20.80 -29.37 8.41
#